data_AF-A0A2S9QJQ1-F1
#
_entry.id   AF-A0A2S9QJQ1-F1
#
_cell.length_a   1.000
_cell.length_b   1.000
_cell.length_c   1.000
_cell.angle_alpha   90.00
_cell.angle_beta   90.00
_cell.angle_gamma   90.00
#
_symmetry.space_group_name_H-M   'P 1'
#
loop_
_entity.id
_entity.type
_entity.pdbx_description
1 polymer ?
#
loop_
_entity_poly.entity_id
_entity_poly.type
_entity_poly.pdbx_seq_one_letter_code
_entity_poly.pdbx_strand_id
1 'polypeptide(L)'
;MDVIVTTTENPWFGWAKSYVAHQPQARALVKMTAGQSMAQTRDILKSAISKAGADGTVIISVGHGTALDGSTVDGMCEIAPGGTFKLVGLNGAESPHTVNVFYDRPRFAGQKSDMDYDIANNPSSDRLARWKIYQEIGAHFKAIKPYRMVLLTCRVGNASDFLKKIANDWGVVVRAYTKRVASNEDVVTDPGKPPKSFFYLFLEGEKYPDEGPNGAELNIIAQQELPYRPSYQISVGPPLPTPP
;
A
#
# COMPACT_ATOMS: atom_id res chain seq x y z
N MET A 1 -16.77 -2.04 1.66
CA MET A 1 -16.27 -1.21 2.79
C MET A 1 -14.83 -0.80 2.51
N ASP A 2 -14.40 0.38 2.92
CA ASP A 2 -13.00 0.80 2.84
C ASP A 2 -12.25 0.40 4.11
N VAL A 3 -11.20 -0.39 3.98
CA VAL A 3 -10.39 -0.88 5.10
C VAL A 3 -8.98 -0.35 4.98
N ILE A 4 -8.59 0.54 5.88
CA ILE A 4 -7.23 1.05 5.96
C ILE A 4 -6.40 0.22 6.93
N VAL A 5 -5.34 -0.38 6.41
CA VAL A 5 -4.27 -1.01 7.15
C VAL A 5 -3.17 0.02 7.35
N THR A 6 -2.87 0.41 8.57
CA THR A 6 -1.93 1.50 8.86
C THR A 6 -0.98 1.16 10.01
N THR A 7 0.21 1.78 9.98
CA THR A 7 1.13 1.80 11.12
C THR A 7 0.49 2.47 12.33
N THR A 8 0.98 2.19 13.53
CA THR A 8 0.58 2.88 14.76
C THR A 8 1.35 4.19 15.02
N GLU A 9 2.26 4.55 14.12
CA GLU A 9 3.06 5.76 14.20
C GLU A 9 2.33 6.99 13.65
N ASN A 10 2.49 8.13 14.32
CA ASN A 10 2.02 9.43 13.82
C ASN A 10 2.97 9.96 12.72
N PRO A 11 2.49 10.82 11.81
CA PRO A 11 1.12 11.36 11.70
C PRO A 11 0.11 10.43 10.98
N TRP A 12 0.57 9.35 10.37
CA TRP A 12 -0.25 8.43 9.58
C TRP A 12 -1.40 7.79 10.36
N PHE A 13 -1.13 7.34 11.59
CA PHE A 13 -2.16 6.76 12.45
C PHE A 13 -3.22 7.78 12.87
N GLY A 14 -2.80 9.03 13.10
CA GLY A 14 -3.68 10.17 13.37
C GLY A 14 -4.65 10.41 12.21
N TRP A 15 -4.12 10.53 10.99
CA TRP A 15 -4.93 10.71 9.79
C TRP A 15 -5.88 9.54 9.54
N ALA A 16 -5.41 8.29 9.66
CA ALA A 16 -6.25 7.11 9.44
C ALA A 16 -7.45 7.03 10.42
N LYS A 17 -7.29 7.51 11.65
CA LYS A 17 -8.41 7.65 12.60
C LYS A 17 -9.42 8.70 12.12
N SER A 18 -8.96 9.86 11.66
CA SER A 18 -9.83 10.90 11.09
C SER A 18 -10.58 10.41 9.85
N TYR A 19 -9.89 9.70 8.94
CA TYR A 19 -10.49 9.07 7.76
C TYR A 19 -11.67 8.15 8.13
N VAL A 20 -11.48 7.27 9.11
CA VAL A 20 -12.52 6.34 9.55
C VAL A 20 -13.64 7.04 10.32
N ALA A 21 -13.31 8.00 11.19
CA ALA A 21 -14.29 8.74 11.97
C ALA A 21 -15.24 9.59 11.10
N HIS A 22 -14.80 10.00 9.92
CA HIS A 22 -15.64 10.74 8.97
C HIS A 22 -16.79 9.88 8.40
N GLN A 23 -16.56 8.57 8.16
CA GLN A 23 -17.58 7.65 7.65
C GLN A 23 -17.53 6.28 8.35
N PRO A 24 -17.89 6.19 9.64
CA PRO A 24 -17.64 5.01 10.47
C PRO A 24 -18.44 3.77 10.05
N GLN A 25 -19.53 3.94 9.29
CA GLN A 25 -20.32 2.83 8.75
C GLN A 25 -19.73 2.26 7.45
N ALA A 26 -18.92 3.04 6.72
CA ALA A 26 -18.35 2.67 5.43
C ALA A 26 -16.85 2.39 5.48
N ARG A 27 -16.18 2.77 6.58
CA ARG A 27 -14.72 2.71 6.74
C ARG A 27 -14.32 1.95 8.00
N ALA A 28 -13.21 1.24 7.92
CA ALA A 28 -12.65 0.54 9.06
C ALA A 28 -11.13 0.66 9.14
N LEU A 29 -10.63 0.64 10.37
CA LEU A 29 -9.20 0.67 10.69
C LEU A 29 -8.72 -0.73 11.06
N VAL A 30 -7.59 -1.14 10.49
CA VAL A 30 -6.81 -2.30 10.90
C VAL A 30 -5.40 -1.81 11.25
N LYS A 31 -4.97 -2.05 12.48
CA LYS A 31 -3.65 -1.63 12.94
C LYS A 31 -2.61 -2.69 12.58
N MET A 32 -1.46 -2.23 12.11
CA MET A 32 -0.28 -3.05 11.90
C MET A 32 0.86 -2.46 12.72
N THR A 33 1.40 -3.22 13.67
CA THR A 33 2.49 -2.76 14.53
C THR A 33 3.84 -3.11 13.90
N ALA A 34 4.86 -2.30 14.17
CA ALA A 34 6.24 -2.64 13.81
C ALA A 34 6.68 -3.98 14.45
N GLY A 35 7.64 -4.65 13.81
CA GLY A 35 8.22 -5.90 14.30
C GLY A 35 7.38 -7.17 14.03
N GLN A 36 6.23 -7.04 13.37
CA GLN A 36 5.44 -8.21 12.97
C GLN A 36 6.19 -9.04 11.92
N SER A 37 6.10 -10.37 12.06
CA SER A 37 6.63 -11.30 11.07
C SER A 37 5.81 -11.28 9.79
N MET A 38 6.40 -11.75 8.68
CA MET A 38 5.68 -11.84 7.39
C MET A 38 4.40 -12.68 7.48
N ALA A 39 4.38 -13.73 8.31
CA ALA A 39 3.19 -14.55 8.53
C ALA A 39 2.09 -13.77 9.28
N GLN A 40 2.46 -13.00 10.31
CA GLN A 40 1.52 -12.12 11.01
C GLN A 40 0.98 -11.02 10.09
N THR A 41 1.85 -10.41 9.27
CA THR A 41 1.45 -9.44 8.25
C THR A 41 0.45 -10.05 7.27
N ARG A 42 0.70 -11.25 6.75
CA ARG A 42 -0.24 -11.98 5.89
C ARG A 42 -1.59 -12.13 6.56
N ASP A 43 -1.63 -12.58 7.82
CA ASP A 43 -2.88 -12.84 8.52
C ASP A 43 -3.69 -11.55 8.76
N ILE A 44 -3.00 -10.44 9.05
CA ILE A 44 -3.61 -9.10 9.15
C ILE A 44 -4.16 -8.64 7.80
N LEU A 45 -3.39 -8.80 6.72
CA LEU A 45 -3.85 -8.43 5.38
C LEU A 45 -5.06 -9.27 4.96
N LYS A 46 -5.06 -10.58 5.21
CA LYS A 46 -6.22 -11.45 4.95
C LYS A 46 -7.45 -10.99 5.72
N SER A 47 -7.29 -10.65 7.00
CA SER A 47 -8.37 -10.08 7.81
C SER A 47 -8.90 -8.76 7.24
N ALA A 48 -8.01 -7.85 6.82
CA ALA A 48 -8.39 -6.58 6.21
C ALA A 48 -9.13 -6.76 4.88
N ILE A 49 -8.66 -7.67 4.02
CA ILE A 49 -9.30 -8.02 2.74
C ILE A 49 -10.70 -8.60 3.00
N SER A 50 -10.83 -9.57 3.91
CA SER A 50 -12.13 -10.13 4.29
C SER A 50 -13.09 -9.07 4.81
N LYS A 51 -12.60 -8.12 5.61
CA LYS A 51 -13.39 -7.02 6.15
C LYS A 51 -13.83 -6.02 5.07
N ALA A 52 -13.01 -5.80 4.04
CA ALA A 52 -13.37 -4.93 2.92
C ALA A 52 -14.55 -5.53 2.13
N GLY A 53 -14.54 -6.86 1.96
CA GLY A 53 -15.53 -7.63 1.23
C GLY A 53 -15.38 -7.52 -0.29
N ALA A 54 -16.23 -8.23 -1.02
CA ALA A 54 -16.43 -7.96 -2.45
C ALA A 54 -16.84 -6.49 -2.60
N ASP A 55 -16.25 -5.79 -3.57
CA ASP A 55 -16.47 -4.37 -3.86
C ASP A 55 -15.87 -3.37 -2.84
N GLY A 56 -15.18 -3.84 -1.81
CA GLY A 56 -14.45 -2.97 -0.87
C GLY A 56 -13.13 -2.42 -1.41
N THR A 57 -12.58 -1.40 -0.73
CA THR A 57 -11.20 -0.94 -0.95
C THR A 57 -10.31 -1.41 0.19
N VAL A 58 -9.15 -1.98 -0.12
CA VAL A 58 -8.08 -2.18 0.86
C VAL A 58 -7.04 -1.07 0.70
N ILE A 59 -6.80 -0.27 1.73
CA ILE A 59 -5.83 0.84 1.70
C ILE A 59 -4.62 0.44 2.54
N ILE A 60 -3.43 0.40 1.94
CA ILE A 60 -2.18 0.03 2.60
C ILE A 60 -1.37 1.30 2.90
N SER A 61 -1.24 1.62 4.18
CA SER A 61 -0.62 2.85 4.71
C SER A 61 0.44 2.51 5.78
N VAL A 62 1.35 1.60 5.46
CA VAL A 62 2.23 0.95 6.45
C VAL A 62 3.72 1.19 6.22
N GLY A 63 4.13 2.06 5.28
CA GLY A 63 5.55 2.33 5.10
C GLY A 63 5.94 3.02 3.80
N HIS A 64 7.18 2.75 3.38
CA HIS A 64 7.82 3.39 2.24
C HIS A 64 7.43 2.73 0.91
N GLY A 65 7.56 3.52 -0.16
CA GLY A 65 7.41 3.06 -1.53
C GLY A 65 8.30 3.85 -2.46
N THR A 66 9.06 3.19 -3.31
CA THR A 66 9.94 3.87 -4.26
C THR A 66 9.86 3.22 -5.62
N ALA A 67 10.32 3.96 -6.62
CA ALA A 67 10.55 3.49 -7.97
C ALA A 67 11.93 4.01 -8.38
N LEU A 68 12.70 3.18 -9.07
CA LEU A 68 13.94 3.62 -9.67
C LEU A 68 13.64 4.47 -10.92
N ASP A 69 14.30 5.62 -11.03
CA ASP A 69 14.10 6.54 -12.15
C ASP A 69 14.35 5.83 -13.50
N GLY A 70 13.39 5.95 -14.42
CA GLY A 70 13.45 5.32 -15.73
C GLY A 70 13.16 3.81 -15.77
N SER A 71 12.93 3.15 -14.64
CA SER A 71 12.60 1.71 -14.59
C SER A 71 11.12 1.48 -14.29
N THR A 72 10.45 0.71 -15.15
CA THR A 72 9.06 0.28 -14.90
C THR A 72 8.97 -0.98 -14.04
N VAL A 73 10.05 -1.75 -13.92
CA VAL A 73 10.10 -3.05 -13.23
C VAL A 73 10.76 -2.97 -11.86
N ASP A 74 11.51 -1.92 -11.56
CA ASP A 74 12.22 -1.74 -10.30
C ASP A 74 11.47 -0.79 -9.35
N GLY A 75 10.39 -1.34 -8.78
CA GLY A 75 9.69 -0.73 -7.66
C GLY A 75 10.07 -1.37 -6.33
N MET A 76 9.71 -0.70 -5.24
CA MET A 76 9.64 -1.29 -3.92
C MET A 76 8.45 -0.70 -3.17
N CYS A 77 7.73 -1.53 -2.42
CA CYS A 77 6.79 -1.04 -1.42
C CYS A 77 6.79 -1.93 -0.18
N GLU A 78 6.68 -1.27 0.97
CA GLU A 78 6.43 -1.92 2.25
C GLU A 78 4.94 -2.26 2.37
N ILE A 79 4.66 -3.51 2.74
CA ILE A 79 3.33 -3.97 3.13
C ILE A 79 3.27 -4.34 4.62
N ALA A 80 4.35 -4.07 5.35
CA ALA A 80 4.41 -3.99 6.81
C ALA A 80 5.39 -2.90 7.28
N PRO A 81 5.15 -2.28 8.46
CA PRO A 81 6.01 -1.22 8.99
C PRO A 81 7.44 -1.67 9.31
N GLY A 82 8.38 -0.74 9.22
CA GLY A 82 9.77 -0.96 9.58
C GLY A 82 10.52 -1.91 8.64
N GLY A 83 10.01 -2.10 7.42
CA GLY A 83 10.65 -2.95 6.42
C GLY A 83 10.61 -4.45 6.72
N THR A 84 9.72 -4.92 7.60
CA THR A 84 9.62 -6.34 7.96
C THR A 84 8.93 -7.21 6.91
N PHE A 85 8.21 -6.58 5.96
CA PHE A 85 7.72 -7.20 4.73
C PHE A 85 7.72 -6.17 3.59
N LYS A 86 8.63 -6.36 2.63
CA LYS A 86 8.79 -5.56 1.42
C LYS A 86 8.50 -6.38 0.17
N LEU A 87 7.80 -5.79 -0.77
CA LEU A 87 7.75 -6.24 -2.17
C LEU A 87 8.79 -5.46 -2.95
N VAL A 88 9.60 -6.15 -3.74
CA VAL A 88 10.67 -5.54 -4.54
C VAL A 88 10.58 -5.98 -6.00
N GLY A 89 11.06 -5.12 -6.89
CA GLY A 89 11.10 -5.33 -8.33
C GLY A 89 12.18 -6.28 -8.80
N LEU A 90 12.34 -6.36 -10.11
CA LEU A 90 13.16 -7.36 -10.79
C LEU A 90 14.62 -7.37 -10.29
N ASN A 91 15.21 -6.19 -10.10
CA ASN A 91 16.59 -6.02 -9.63
C ASN A 91 16.69 -5.70 -8.14
N GLY A 92 15.61 -5.91 -7.37
CA GLY A 92 15.57 -5.65 -5.94
C GLY A 92 16.54 -6.52 -5.15
N ALA A 93 17.23 -5.95 -4.17
CA ALA A 93 18.12 -6.69 -3.30
C ALA A 93 17.34 -7.70 -2.45
N GLU A 94 17.81 -8.95 -2.43
CA GLU A 94 17.24 -9.98 -1.58
C GLU A 94 17.62 -9.75 -0.12
N SER A 95 16.63 -9.88 0.77
CA SER A 95 16.82 -9.95 2.21
C SER A 95 15.78 -10.87 2.85
N PRO A 96 15.93 -11.22 4.14
CA PRO A 96 14.98 -12.03 4.89
C PRO A 96 13.54 -11.45 4.94
N HIS A 97 13.36 -10.19 4.56
CA HIS A 97 12.08 -9.47 4.62
C HIS A 97 11.54 -9.07 3.25
N THR A 98 12.16 -9.52 2.16
CA THR A 98 11.77 -9.13 0.80
C THR A 98 11.19 -10.29 0.02
N VAL A 99 10.18 -9.99 -0.78
CA VAL A 99 9.71 -10.83 -1.89
C VAL A 99 9.98 -10.09 -3.20
N ASN A 100 10.77 -10.71 -4.08
CA ASN A 100 10.86 -10.26 -5.47
C ASN A 100 9.58 -10.69 -6.20
N VAL A 101 8.81 -9.73 -6.70
CA VAL A 101 7.51 -10.03 -7.35
C VAL A 101 7.67 -10.74 -8.70
N PHE A 102 8.88 -10.75 -9.26
CA PHE A 102 9.24 -11.44 -10.50
C PHE A 102 9.98 -12.77 -10.26
N TYR A 103 10.01 -13.26 -9.02
CA TYR A 103 10.71 -14.50 -8.65
C TYR A 103 10.29 -15.74 -9.47
N ASP A 104 9.04 -15.75 -9.94
CA ASP A 104 8.44 -16.80 -10.79
C ASP A 104 8.72 -16.62 -12.29
N ARG A 105 9.57 -15.66 -12.69
CA ARG A 105 9.87 -15.38 -14.09
C ARG A 105 11.38 -15.41 -14.37
N PRO A 106 11.80 -15.88 -15.55
CA PRO A 106 13.18 -15.82 -15.94
C PRO A 106 13.59 -14.37 -16.19
N ARG A 107 14.77 -13.98 -15.66
CA ARG A 107 15.32 -12.64 -15.84
C ARG A 107 15.80 -12.40 -17.28
N PHE A 108 16.26 -13.45 -17.95
CA PHE A 108 16.74 -13.42 -19.33
C PHE A 108 16.12 -14.55 -20.14
N ALA A 109 15.94 -14.32 -21.45
CA ALA A 109 15.43 -15.35 -22.35
C ALA A 109 16.33 -16.60 -22.33
N GLY A 110 15.72 -17.78 -22.24
CA GLY A 110 16.43 -19.06 -22.21
C GLY A 110 16.95 -19.49 -20.82
N GLN A 111 16.75 -18.69 -19.77
CA GLN A 111 17.05 -19.09 -18.40
C GLN A 111 15.80 -19.63 -17.68
N LYS A 112 16.01 -20.39 -16.61
CA LYS A 112 14.97 -20.74 -15.64
C LYS A 112 14.69 -19.54 -14.73
N SER A 113 13.48 -19.48 -14.14
CA SER A 113 13.22 -18.53 -13.07
C SER A 113 14.00 -18.90 -11.79
N ASP A 114 14.20 -17.94 -10.90
CA ASP A 114 14.81 -18.21 -9.59
C ASP A 114 13.94 -19.18 -8.77
N MET A 115 12.62 -19.13 -8.93
CA MET A 115 11.70 -20.09 -8.35
C MET A 115 11.93 -21.51 -8.89
N ASP A 116 12.03 -21.69 -10.20
CA ASP A 116 12.29 -23.01 -10.81
C ASP A 116 13.65 -23.56 -10.39
N TYR A 117 14.65 -22.68 -10.27
CA TYR A 117 15.96 -23.05 -9.76
C TYR A 117 15.89 -23.53 -8.30
N ASP A 118 15.20 -22.79 -7.42
CA ASP A 118 15.04 -23.18 -6.02
C ASP A 118 14.22 -24.46 -5.87
N ILE A 119 13.14 -24.64 -6.62
CA ILE A 119 12.36 -25.90 -6.59
C ILE A 119 13.25 -27.09 -6.93
N ALA A 120 14.12 -26.96 -7.93
CA ALA A 120 14.97 -28.05 -8.38
C ALA A 120 16.19 -28.31 -7.49
N ASN A 121 16.78 -27.25 -6.91
CA ASN A 121 18.09 -27.33 -6.26
C ASN A 121 18.08 -26.99 -4.76
N ASN A 122 17.09 -26.25 -4.29
CA ASN A 122 16.96 -25.81 -2.89
C ASN A 122 15.48 -25.72 -2.46
N PRO A 123 14.76 -26.87 -2.38
CA PRO A 123 13.31 -26.88 -2.17
C PRO A 123 12.88 -26.35 -0.78
N SER A 124 13.84 -26.19 0.14
CA SER A 124 13.64 -25.59 1.46
C SER A 124 14.13 -24.14 1.54
N SER A 125 14.35 -23.45 0.41
CA SER A 125 14.87 -22.08 0.44
C SER A 125 13.89 -21.14 1.16
N ASP A 126 14.43 -20.18 1.92
CA ASP A 126 13.60 -19.15 2.53
C ASP A 126 12.87 -18.31 1.49
N ARG A 127 13.40 -18.21 0.26
CA ARG A 127 12.74 -17.51 -0.86
C ARG A 127 11.42 -18.19 -1.23
N LEU A 128 11.40 -19.52 -1.32
CA LEU A 128 10.16 -20.28 -1.57
C LEU A 128 9.15 -20.08 -0.45
N ALA A 129 9.59 -20.08 0.82
CA ALA A 129 8.72 -19.83 1.96
C ALA A 129 8.10 -18.42 1.92
N ARG A 130 8.90 -17.39 1.62
CA ARG A 130 8.41 -16.01 1.47
C ARG A 130 7.50 -15.84 0.26
N TRP A 131 7.82 -16.48 -0.87
CA TRP A 131 6.97 -16.50 -2.05
C TRP A 131 5.61 -17.14 -1.77
N LYS A 132 5.57 -18.24 -1.01
CA LYS A 132 4.32 -18.86 -0.57
C LYS A 132 3.45 -17.89 0.23
N ILE A 133 4.03 -17.13 1.17
CA ILE A 133 3.30 -16.09 1.92
C ILE A 133 2.69 -15.04 0.98
N TYR A 134 3.46 -14.58 0.00
CA TYR A 134 2.99 -13.65 -1.03
C TYR A 134 1.81 -14.22 -1.84
N GLN A 135 1.90 -15.48 -2.25
CA GLN A 135 0.84 -16.18 -2.98
C GLN A 135 -0.41 -16.40 -2.12
N GLU A 136 -0.27 -16.67 -0.82
CA GLU A 136 -1.40 -16.81 0.10
C GLU A 136 -2.20 -15.50 0.26
N ILE A 137 -1.52 -14.34 0.24
CA ILE A 137 -2.18 -13.03 0.19
C ILE A 137 -2.95 -12.88 -1.13
N GLY A 138 -2.30 -13.17 -2.26
CA GLY A 138 -2.91 -13.08 -3.58
C GLY A 138 -4.11 -14.01 -3.78
N ALA A 139 -4.03 -15.24 -3.28
CA ALA A 139 -5.14 -16.19 -3.28
C ALA A 139 -6.34 -15.65 -2.50
N HIS A 140 -6.10 -14.96 -1.38
CA HIS A 140 -7.16 -14.36 -0.58
C HIS A 140 -7.81 -13.16 -1.27
N PHE A 141 -7.03 -12.31 -1.95
CA PHE A 141 -7.56 -11.26 -2.83
C PHE A 141 -8.44 -11.83 -3.93
N LYS A 142 -7.98 -12.89 -4.63
CA LYS A 142 -8.76 -13.57 -5.69
C LYS A 142 -10.06 -14.20 -5.18
N ALA A 143 -10.05 -14.70 -3.95
CA ALA A 143 -11.23 -15.31 -3.33
C ALA A 143 -12.28 -14.26 -2.95
N ILE A 144 -11.86 -13.15 -2.31
CA ILE A 144 -12.79 -12.12 -1.82
C ILE A 144 -13.19 -11.12 -2.91
N LYS A 145 -12.30 -10.84 -3.88
CA LYS A 145 -12.49 -9.89 -4.99
C LYS A 145 -12.88 -8.47 -4.53
N PRO A 146 -12.07 -7.82 -3.67
CA PRO A 146 -12.29 -6.41 -3.40
C PRO A 146 -12.16 -5.59 -4.70
N TYR A 147 -12.84 -4.45 -4.75
CA TYR A 147 -12.84 -3.56 -5.91
C TYR A 147 -11.43 -3.12 -6.31
N ARG A 148 -10.63 -2.72 -5.31
CA ARG A 148 -9.24 -2.30 -5.50
C ARG A 148 -8.42 -2.37 -4.23
N MET A 149 -7.11 -2.37 -4.41
CA MET A 149 -6.12 -2.04 -3.39
C MET A 149 -5.52 -0.67 -3.69
N VAL A 150 -5.39 0.20 -2.68
CA VAL A 150 -4.68 1.47 -2.77
C VAL A 150 -3.37 1.36 -1.99
N LEU A 151 -2.25 1.54 -2.66
CA LEU A 151 -0.95 1.68 -2.02
C LEU A 151 -0.75 3.16 -1.67
N LEU A 152 -0.94 3.49 -0.41
CA LEU A 152 -0.68 4.81 0.16
C LEU A 152 0.77 4.91 0.63
N THR A 153 1.68 4.46 -0.23
CA THR A 153 3.13 4.54 -0.05
C THR A 153 3.67 5.68 -0.92
N CYS A 154 4.97 5.95 -0.90
CA CYS A 154 5.55 7.08 -1.65
C CYS A 154 5.48 6.85 -3.20
N ARG A 155 6.47 7.29 -4.00
CA ARG A 155 6.36 7.41 -5.47
C ARG A 155 6.31 6.07 -6.27
N VAL A 156 5.80 4.99 -5.70
CA VAL A 156 5.80 3.64 -6.30
C VAL A 156 5.00 3.56 -7.60
N GLY A 157 4.07 4.50 -7.84
CA GLY A 157 3.30 4.60 -9.08
C GLY A 157 4.15 4.77 -10.34
N ASN A 158 5.41 5.16 -10.24
CA ASN A 158 6.31 5.25 -11.40
C ASN A 158 6.81 3.86 -11.88
N ALA A 159 6.81 2.84 -11.02
CA ALA A 159 7.20 1.46 -11.36
C ALA A 159 5.99 0.66 -11.88
N SER A 160 5.50 1.03 -13.06
CA SER A 160 4.20 0.53 -13.55
C SER A 160 4.14 -0.98 -13.81
N ASP A 161 5.20 -1.61 -14.31
CA ASP A 161 5.23 -3.06 -14.59
C ASP A 161 5.40 -3.89 -13.31
N PHE A 162 6.14 -3.36 -12.34
CA PHE A 162 6.17 -3.89 -10.97
C PHE A 162 4.76 -3.96 -10.37
N LEU A 163 3.99 -2.87 -10.48
CA LEU A 163 2.62 -2.82 -9.98
C LEU A 163 1.67 -3.73 -10.78
N LYS A 164 1.82 -3.81 -12.10
CA LYS A 164 1.06 -4.76 -12.94
C LYS A 164 1.31 -6.20 -12.52
N LYS A 165 2.57 -6.56 -12.19
CA LYS A 165 2.90 -7.90 -11.70
C LYS A 165 2.13 -8.21 -10.42
N ILE A 166 2.15 -7.31 -9.43
CA ILE A 166 1.39 -7.49 -8.19
C ILE A 166 -0.11 -7.61 -8.47
N ALA A 167 -0.66 -6.71 -9.28
CA ALA A 167 -2.08 -6.67 -9.60
C ALA A 167 -2.56 -7.98 -10.28
N ASN A 168 -1.75 -8.53 -11.19
CA ASN A 168 -2.06 -9.77 -11.88
C ASN A 168 -1.93 -10.99 -10.96
N ASP A 169 -0.88 -11.05 -10.15
CA ASP A 169 -0.65 -12.16 -9.21
C ASP A 169 -1.75 -12.21 -8.15
N TRP A 170 -2.21 -11.06 -7.68
CA TRP A 170 -3.23 -10.95 -6.64
C TRP A 170 -4.64 -10.85 -7.20
N GLY A 171 -4.81 -10.69 -8.51
CA GLY A 171 -6.12 -10.60 -9.16
C GLY A 171 -6.95 -9.41 -8.66
N VAL A 172 -6.32 -8.27 -8.40
CA VAL A 172 -6.96 -7.06 -7.86
C VAL A 172 -6.44 -5.83 -8.60
N VAL A 173 -7.28 -4.80 -8.75
CA VAL A 173 -6.80 -3.51 -9.26
C VAL A 173 -5.94 -2.83 -8.20
N VAL A 174 -4.73 -2.44 -8.56
CA VAL A 174 -3.81 -1.71 -7.70
C VAL A 174 -3.76 -0.26 -8.14
N ARG A 175 -4.13 0.64 -7.23
CA ARG A 175 -3.95 2.09 -7.37
C ARG A 175 -2.73 2.54 -6.58
N ALA A 176 -1.88 3.34 -7.20
CA ALA A 176 -0.69 3.91 -6.56
C ALA A 176 -0.45 5.35 -7.04
N TYR A 177 0.39 6.09 -6.31
CA TYR A 177 0.71 7.49 -6.58
C TYR A 177 2.08 7.63 -7.22
N THR A 178 2.19 8.50 -8.24
CA THR A 178 3.47 8.84 -8.90
C THR A 178 4.24 9.94 -8.17
N LYS A 179 3.54 10.70 -7.32
CA LYS A 179 4.13 11.64 -6.36
C LYS A 179 4.22 11.01 -4.97
N ARG A 180 5.13 11.55 -4.15
CA ARG A 180 5.24 11.11 -2.76
C ARG A 180 3.96 11.51 -2.03
N VAL A 181 3.31 10.52 -1.42
CA VAL A 181 2.25 10.77 -0.42
C VAL A 181 2.93 11.03 0.92
N ALA A 182 2.52 12.08 1.61
CA ALA A 182 3.04 12.47 2.91
C ALA A 182 1.87 12.79 3.85
N SER A 183 2.12 12.66 5.14
CA SER A 183 1.19 13.09 6.18
C SER A 183 1.91 14.04 7.14
N ASN A 184 1.20 15.04 7.63
CA ASN A 184 1.65 15.98 8.66
C ASN A 184 0.64 16.07 9.80
N GLU A 185 1.11 16.57 10.93
CA GLU A 185 0.29 16.95 12.08
C GLU A 185 0.43 18.46 12.28
N ASP A 186 -0.70 19.13 12.45
CA ASP A 186 -0.79 20.52 12.87
C ASP A 186 -1.46 20.56 14.26
N VAL A 187 -0.92 21.35 15.17
CA VAL A 187 -1.39 21.42 16.55
C VAL A 187 -1.83 22.83 16.84
N VAL A 188 -3.13 23.03 16.98
CA VAL A 188 -3.72 24.32 17.33
C VAL A 188 -3.87 24.42 18.84
N THR A 189 -3.34 25.50 19.41
CA THR A 189 -3.41 25.82 20.83
C THR A 189 -4.23 27.09 21.05
N ASP A 190 -5.41 26.93 21.63
CA ASP A 190 -6.25 28.04 22.08
C ASP A 190 -6.01 28.30 23.59
N PRO A 191 -5.87 29.56 24.05
CA PRO A 191 -5.77 29.87 25.46
C PRO A 191 -6.93 29.27 26.27
N GLY A 192 -6.59 28.51 27.31
CA GLY A 192 -7.58 27.88 28.20
C GLY A 192 -8.28 26.63 27.64
N LYS A 193 -7.90 26.14 26.44
CA LYS A 193 -8.42 24.88 25.89
C LYS A 193 -7.30 23.84 25.73
N PRO A 194 -7.63 22.53 25.78
CA PRO A 194 -6.68 21.49 25.39
C PRO A 194 -6.21 21.67 23.94
N PRO A 195 -4.92 21.37 23.62
CA PRO A 195 -4.43 21.36 22.25
C PRO A 195 -5.26 20.43 21.35
N LYS A 196 -5.50 20.86 20.11
CA LYS A 196 -6.19 20.05 19.10
C LYS A 196 -5.26 19.74 17.94
N SER A 197 -5.00 18.46 17.71
CA SER A 197 -4.24 17.98 16.55
C SER A 197 -5.13 17.78 15.33
N PHE A 198 -4.66 18.24 14.18
CA PHE A 198 -5.21 17.97 12.85
C PHE A 198 -4.17 17.21 12.04
N PHE A 199 -4.60 16.19 11.32
CA PHE A 199 -3.70 15.36 10.51
C PHE A 199 -4.10 15.47 9.06
N TYR A 200 -3.18 15.84 8.18
CA TYR A 200 -3.46 15.95 6.76
C TYR A 200 -2.66 14.91 5.99
N LEU A 201 -3.20 14.54 4.84
CA LEU A 201 -2.58 13.66 3.86
C LEU A 201 -2.52 14.39 2.52
N PHE A 202 -1.35 14.43 1.91
CA PHE A 202 -1.10 15.27 0.76
C PHE A 202 -0.06 14.69 -0.19
N LEU A 203 -0.06 15.20 -1.43
CA LEU A 203 0.96 14.87 -2.41
C LEU A 203 2.09 15.88 -2.38
N GLU A 204 3.28 15.42 -2.72
CA GLU A 204 4.46 16.27 -2.84
C GLU A 204 4.24 17.51 -3.72
N GLY A 205 4.62 18.66 -3.16
CA GLY A 205 4.41 19.98 -3.74
C GLY A 205 3.11 20.64 -3.26
N GLU A 206 2.20 19.91 -2.64
CA GLU A 206 1.05 20.48 -1.95
C GLU A 206 1.45 20.91 -0.53
N LYS A 207 0.79 21.94 -0.02
CA LYS A 207 1.00 22.48 1.33
C LYS A 207 -0.32 22.47 2.09
N TYR A 208 -0.29 21.92 3.30
CA TYR A 208 -1.44 21.91 4.21
C TYR A 208 -0.96 22.29 5.63
N PRO A 209 -1.74 23.06 6.41
CA PRO A 209 -3.01 23.66 6.00
C PRO A 209 -2.83 24.68 4.86
N ASP A 210 -3.77 24.68 3.93
CA ASP A 210 -3.84 25.64 2.83
C ASP A 210 -4.57 26.89 3.35
N GLU A 211 -3.94 28.05 3.16
CA GLU A 211 -4.43 29.38 3.57
C GLU A 211 -5.03 30.16 2.38
N GLY A 212 -5.08 29.55 1.20
CA GLY A 212 -5.64 30.17 0.00
C GLY A 212 -7.16 30.33 0.04
N PRO A 213 -7.76 30.93 -1.02
CA PRO A 213 -9.20 31.23 -1.07
C PRO A 213 -10.15 30.04 -0.84
N ASN A 214 -9.69 28.80 -1.11
CA ASN A 214 -10.44 27.56 -0.88
C ASN A 214 -9.80 26.66 0.20
N GLY A 215 -8.88 27.21 0.99
CA GLY A 215 -8.04 26.46 1.90
C GLY A 215 -8.83 25.67 2.93
N ALA A 216 -9.91 26.24 3.48
CA ALA A 216 -10.77 25.56 4.45
C ALA A 216 -11.38 24.25 3.91
N GLU A 217 -11.88 24.24 2.69
CA GLU A 217 -12.46 23.04 2.06
C GLU A 217 -11.36 22.01 1.74
N LEU A 218 -10.25 22.46 1.16
CA LEU A 218 -9.11 21.62 0.83
C LEU A 218 -8.50 20.98 2.10
N ASN A 219 -8.45 21.71 3.20
CA ASN A 219 -8.00 21.24 4.51
C ASN A 219 -8.91 20.12 5.05
N ILE A 220 -10.23 20.27 4.93
CA ILE A 220 -11.19 19.22 5.34
C ILE A 220 -10.99 17.96 4.50
N ILE A 221 -10.89 18.11 3.18
CA ILE A 221 -10.66 16.99 2.26
C ILE A 221 -9.35 16.28 2.63
N ALA A 222 -8.26 17.01 2.82
CA ALA A 222 -6.95 16.42 3.15
C ALA A 222 -6.94 15.71 4.53
N GLN A 223 -7.82 16.07 5.46
CA GLN A 223 -7.98 15.39 6.74
C GLN A 223 -8.81 14.10 6.68
N GLN A 224 -9.67 13.96 5.67
CA GLN A 224 -10.77 12.99 5.69
C GLN A 224 -10.83 12.10 4.45
N GLU A 225 -10.08 12.41 3.40
CA GLU A 225 -10.12 11.71 2.12
C GLU A 225 -8.72 11.37 1.60
N LEU A 226 -8.65 10.36 0.72
CA LEU A 226 -7.43 10.07 -0.03
C LEU A 226 -7.11 11.22 -0.99
N PRO A 227 -5.82 11.58 -1.20
CA PRO A 227 -5.47 12.63 -2.15
C PRO A 227 -6.02 12.31 -3.53
N TYR A 228 -6.79 13.21 -4.13
CA TYR A 228 -7.36 13.01 -5.46
C TYR A 228 -6.72 13.95 -6.48
N ARG A 229 -5.79 13.39 -7.26
CA ARG A 229 -5.16 14.03 -8.42
C ARG A 229 -4.98 12.97 -9.51
N PRO A 230 -5.91 12.87 -10.47
CA PRO A 230 -5.86 11.84 -11.52
C PRO A 230 -4.53 11.80 -12.29
N SER A 231 -3.89 12.95 -12.50
CA SER A 231 -2.58 13.06 -13.16
C SER A 231 -1.40 12.49 -12.34
N TYR A 232 -1.59 12.25 -11.04
CA TYR A 232 -0.56 11.73 -10.14
C TYR A 232 -0.91 10.35 -9.58
N GLN A 233 -1.82 9.64 -10.26
CA GLN A 233 -2.26 8.31 -9.89
C GLN A 233 -2.19 7.40 -11.11
N ILE A 234 -1.85 6.14 -10.87
CA ILE A 234 -2.04 5.08 -11.84
C ILE A 234 -2.93 4.00 -11.23
N SER A 235 -3.64 3.27 -12.08
CA SER A 235 -4.38 2.08 -11.69
C SER A 235 -4.07 0.97 -12.69
N VAL A 236 -3.63 -0.17 -12.19
CA VAL A 236 -3.21 -1.33 -13.00
C VAL A 236 -3.84 -2.61 -12.48
N GLY A 237 -4.04 -3.59 -13.35
CA GLY A 237 -4.66 -4.87 -13.00
C GLY A 237 -5.77 -5.27 -13.97
N PRO A 238 -6.63 -6.22 -13.59
CA PRO A 238 -7.85 -6.54 -14.32
C PRO A 238 -8.70 -5.29 -14.60
N PRO A 239 -9.63 -5.31 -15.56
CA PRO A 239 -10.61 -4.25 -15.70
C PRO A 239 -11.24 -3.95 -14.34
N LEU A 240 -11.37 -2.68 -13.97
CA LEU A 240 -12.12 -2.30 -12.79
C LEU A 240 -13.52 -2.93 -12.90
N PRO A 241 -14.03 -3.59 -11.86
CA PRO A 241 -15.44 -3.94 -11.81
C PRO A 241 -16.26 -2.69 -12.11
N THR A 242 -17.37 -2.81 -12.83
CA THR A 242 -18.31 -1.70 -12.88
C THR A 242 -18.78 -1.44 -11.44
N PRO A 243 -18.68 -0.21 -10.91
CA PRO A 243 -19.25 0.08 -9.60
C PRO A 243 -20.71 -0.36 -9.56
N PRO A 244 -21.20 -0.92 -8.44
CA PRO A 244 -22.62 -1.22 -8.28
C PRO A 244 -23.50 0.03 -8.39
#